data_AF-A0AAN8GPP4-F1
#
_entry.id   AF-A0AAN8GPP4-F1
#
_cell.length_a   1.000
_cell.length_b   1.000
_cell.length_c   1.000
_cell.angle_alpha   90.00
_cell.angle_beta   90.00
_cell.angle_gamma   90.00
#
_symmetry.space_group_name_H-M   'P 1'
#
loop_
_entity.id
_entity.type
_entity.pdbx_description
1 polymer ?
#
loop_
_entity_poly.entity_id
_entity_poly.type
_entity_poly.pdbx_seq_one_letter_code
_entity_poly.pdbx_strand_id
1 'polypeptide(L)'
;MLGLDVCEFGGQVLELLWLTMCYRGILADKKDLYIEEEEGDRNLGYTAPVQKSLEEIQALDKDDESLVKYKQTLLGKATLLADPSVQNVQVTRLTLLCDEAPRPLTMDLTEVSDQKDKRTISIKEGVTFRLKIDFKVNREIVSGLRYHHKMFRKGIIVDKQTCMAGSFGPKEEEQEFITPVDEAANGVMNRGHYQVKSCLKDDDKNVHLSWEWSLEINKDWIE
;
A
#
# COMPACT_ATOMS: atom_id res chain seq x y z
N MET A 1 -9.91 55.05 -44.97
CA MET A 1 -9.70 55.22 -43.52
C MET A 1 -10.00 53.89 -42.86
N LEU A 2 -8.94 53.17 -42.49
CA LEU A 2 -9.04 51.97 -41.66
C LEU A 2 -9.08 52.45 -40.21
N GLY A 3 -10.14 52.12 -39.51
CA GLY A 3 -10.29 52.39 -38.09
C GLY A 3 -11.39 51.49 -37.56
N LEU A 4 -11.00 50.33 -37.03
CA LEU A 4 -11.86 49.49 -36.20
C LEU A 4 -11.03 48.99 -35.01
N ASP A 5 -11.37 49.62 -33.89
CA ASP A 5 -11.36 49.20 -32.49
C ASP A 5 -10.30 48.23 -31.96
N VAL A 6 -9.38 48.86 -31.22
CA VAL A 6 -8.61 48.28 -30.12
C VAL A 6 -9.56 48.22 -28.89
N CYS A 7 -10.46 47.24 -28.79
CA CYS A 7 -11.26 47.07 -27.57
C CYS A 7 -11.85 45.67 -27.27
N GLU A 8 -11.45 44.60 -27.98
CA GLU A 8 -11.96 43.24 -27.71
C GLU A 8 -10.89 42.20 -27.31
N PHE A 9 -9.62 42.58 -27.19
CA PHE A 9 -8.55 41.63 -26.79
C PHE A 9 -8.20 41.64 -25.30
N GLY A 10 -8.77 42.56 -24.50
CA GLY A 10 -8.45 42.70 -23.07
C GLY A 10 -9.29 41.80 -22.14
N GLY A 11 -10.48 41.39 -22.56
CA GLY A 11 -11.42 40.63 -21.70
C GLY A 11 -11.12 39.13 -21.60
N GLN A 12 -10.64 38.50 -22.67
CA GLN A 12 -10.39 37.05 -22.70
C GLN A 12 -9.07 36.63 -22.01
N VAL A 13 -8.11 37.54 -21.84
CA VAL A 13 -6.83 37.23 -21.16
C VAL A 13 -6.98 37.23 -19.63
N LEU A 14 -7.90 38.04 -19.10
CA LEU A 14 -8.17 38.16 -17.66
C LEU A 14 -8.99 36.98 -17.10
N GLU A 15 -9.89 36.36 -17.88
CA GLU A 15 -10.57 35.11 -17.46
C GLU A 15 -9.62 33.90 -17.40
N LEU A 16 -8.67 33.80 -18.34
CA LEU A 16 -7.66 32.73 -18.34
C LEU A 16 -6.66 32.87 -17.17
N LEU A 17 -6.35 34.10 -16.75
CA LEU A 17 -5.55 34.37 -15.55
C LEU A 17 -6.32 34.06 -14.25
N TRP A 18 -7.64 34.26 -14.21
CA TRP A 18 -8.47 33.85 -13.07
C TRP A 18 -8.57 32.32 -12.95
N LEU A 19 -8.78 31.61 -14.05
CA LEU A 19 -8.78 30.13 -14.06
C LEU A 19 -7.42 29.55 -13.64
N THR A 20 -6.30 30.16 -14.04
CA THR A 20 -4.95 29.69 -13.65
C THR A 20 -4.57 30.08 -12.21
N MET A 21 -5.08 31.19 -11.68
CA MET A 21 -4.88 31.58 -10.28
C MET A 21 -5.79 30.82 -9.31
N CYS A 22 -6.98 30.40 -9.73
CA CYS A 22 -7.82 29.47 -8.96
C CYS A 22 -7.27 28.03 -8.99
N TYR A 23 -6.51 27.63 -10.02
CA TYR A 23 -5.84 26.33 -10.08
C TYR A 23 -4.51 26.27 -9.32
N ARG A 24 -3.83 27.42 -9.11
CA ARG A 24 -2.57 27.48 -8.35
C ARG A 24 -2.73 27.54 -6.83
N GLY A 25 -3.96 27.71 -6.33
CA GLY A 25 -4.27 27.74 -4.90
C GLY A 25 -4.63 26.40 -4.25
N ILE A 26 -4.71 25.29 -5.01
CA ILE A 26 -5.16 23.97 -4.51
C ILE A 26 -3.97 22.99 -4.32
N LEU A 27 -2.73 23.41 -4.59
CA LEU A 27 -1.54 22.54 -4.50
C LEU A 27 -0.66 22.84 -3.29
N ALA A 28 -1.28 22.97 -2.13
CA ALA A 28 -0.57 22.95 -0.85
C ALA A 28 -1.51 22.49 0.27
N ASP A 29 -1.97 21.24 0.23
CA ASP A 29 -2.20 20.54 1.49
C ASP A 29 -1.61 19.14 1.46
N LYS A 30 -0.84 18.87 2.51
CA LYS A 30 0.00 17.68 2.71
C LYS A 30 -0.84 16.58 3.36
N LYS A 31 -2.11 16.47 2.95
CA LYS A 31 -3.17 15.76 3.70
C LYS A 31 -4.02 14.75 2.92
N ASP A 32 -3.66 14.41 1.68
CA ASP A 32 -4.39 13.39 0.90
C ASP A 32 -3.61 12.06 0.75
N LEU A 33 -3.10 11.54 1.87
CA LEU A 33 -2.62 10.16 1.98
C LEU A 33 -3.67 9.20 2.58
N TYR A 34 -4.87 9.70 2.88
CA TYR A 34 -5.97 8.85 3.32
C TYR A 34 -6.60 8.17 2.11
N ILE A 35 -6.30 6.88 1.96
CA ILE A 35 -7.14 6.00 1.15
C ILE A 35 -8.48 5.90 1.89
N GLU A 36 -9.44 6.74 1.54
CA GLU A 36 -10.84 6.55 1.95
C GLU A 36 -11.27 5.16 1.49
N GLU A 37 -11.64 4.33 2.46
CA GLU A 37 -12.38 3.09 2.24
C GLU A 37 -13.79 3.51 1.82
N GLU A 38 -14.08 3.56 0.52
CA GLU A 38 -15.45 3.19 0.13
C GLU A 38 -15.71 1.79 0.68
N GLU A 39 -16.69 1.73 1.58
CA GLU A 39 -17.30 0.56 2.20
C GLU A 39 -17.84 -0.41 1.12
N GLY A 40 -16.92 -1.03 0.38
CA GLY A 40 -17.18 -2.13 -0.54
C GLY A 40 -17.02 -3.49 0.13
N ASP A 41 -16.82 -3.52 1.45
CA ASP A 41 -16.90 -4.75 2.22
C ASP A 41 -18.40 -5.01 2.43
N ARG A 42 -18.93 -5.98 1.70
CA ARG A 42 -20.27 -6.52 1.96
C ARG A 42 -20.32 -6.78 3.46
N ASN A 43 -21.17 -6.03 4.15
CA ASN A 43 -21.26 -6.00 5.59
C ASN A 43 -21.60 -7.40 6.13
N LEU A 44 -20.58 -8.24 6.33
CA LEU A 44 -20.68 -9.60 6.84
C LEU A 44 -20.87 -9.61 8.37
N GLY A 45 -21.05 -8.46 9.00
CA GLY A 45 -21.22 -8.33 10.45
C GLY A 45 -19.96 -8.67 11.25
N TYR A 46 -18.78 -8.74 10.62
CA TYR A 46 -17.52 -8.94 11.34
C TYR A 46 -17.26 -7.75 12.26
N THR A 47 -16.97 -8.06 13.53
CA THR A 47 -16.57 -7.08 14.55
C THR A 47 -15.15 -7.40 14.96
N ALA A 48 -14.28 -6.39 14.90
CA ALA A 48 -12.89 -6.52 15.33
C ALA A 48 -12.82 -7.04 16.79
N PRO A 49 -11.85 -7.91 17.10
CA PRO A 49 -11.68 -8.42 18.46
C PRO A 49 -11.34 -7.29 19.43
N VAL A 50 -11.69 -7.48 20.70
CA VAL A 50 -11.23 -6.58 21.76
C VAL A 50 -9.72 -6.71 21.89
N GLN A 51 -9.02 -5.57 21.89
CA GLN A 51 -7.57 -5.53 22.08
C GLN A 51 -7.16 -6.18 23.40
N LYS A 52 -6.18 -7.06 23.34
CA LYS A 52 -5.50 -7.67 24.49
C LYS A 52 -4.01 -7.73 24.20
N SER A 53 -3.20 -7.47 25.21
CA SER A 53 -1.76 -7.59 25.07
C SER A 53 -1.32 -9.05 25.01
N LEU A 54 -0.14 -9.29 24.46
CA LEU A 54 0.48 -10.62 24.44
C LEU A 54 0.64 -11.17 25.87
N GLU A 55 1.00 -10.31 26.83
CA GLU A 55 1.16 -10.67 28.25
C GLU A 55 -0.17 -11.10 28.87
N GLU A 56 -1.26 -10.36 28.59
CA GLU A 56 -2.61 -10.72 29.04
C GLU A 56 -3.04 -12.06 28.45
N ILE A 57 -2.79 -12.28 27.15
CA ILE A 57 -3.12 -13.55 26.47
C ILE A 57 -2.36 -14.72 27.10
N GLN A 58 -1.09 -14.54 27.43
CA GLN A 58 -0.30 -15.54 28.15
C GLN A 58 -0.76 -15.74 29.60
N ALA A 59 -1.33 -14.70 30.21
CA ALA A 59 -1.79 -14.76 31.59
C ALA A 59 -3.14 -15.46 31.79
N LEU A 60 -3.95 -15.54 30.74
CA LEU A 60 -5.21 -16.28 30.75
C LEU A 60 -4.94 -17.79 30.83
N ASP A 61 -5.74 -18.51 31.62
CA ASP A 61 -5.78 -19.98 31.66
C ASP A 61 -4.41 -20.65 31.88
N LYS A 62 -3.56 -20.08 32.73
CA LYS A 62 -2.21 -20.61 33.02
C LYS A 62 -2.22 -22.02 33.60
N ASP A 63 -3.31 -22.42 34.22
CA ASP A 63 -3.56 -23.71 34.82
C ASP A 63 -3.96 -24.79 33.80
N ASP A 64 -4.32 -24.40 32.57
CA ASP A 64 -4.66 -25.34 31.48
C ASP A 64 -3.44 -25.63 30.59
N GLU A 65 -2.86 -26.83 30.76
CA GLU A 65 -1.70 -27.28 29.99
C GLU A 65 -1.96 -27.29 28.47
N SER A 66 -3.19 -27.58 28.03
CA SER A 66 -3.55 -27.64 26.62
C SER A 66 -3.54 -26.25 25.98
N LEU A 67 -4.09 -25.25 26.68
CA LEU A 67 -4.10 -23.86 26.22
C LEU A 67 -2.70 -23.23 26.28
N VAL A 68 -1.88 -23.60 27.27
CA VAL A 68 -0.47 -23.19 27.32
C VAL A 68 0.29 -23.71 26.10
N LYS A 69 0.16 -25.01 25.77
CA LYS A 69 0.79 -25.60 24.57
C LYS A 69 0.27 -24.97 23.28
N TYR A 70 -1.03 -24.68 23.21
CA TYR A 70 -1.64 -24.01 22.06
C TYR A 70 -1.04 -22.62 21.83
N LYS A 71 -0.99 -21.78 22.88
CA LYS A 71 -0.39 -20.43 22.82
C LYS A 71 1.08 -20.48 22.43
N GLN A 72 1.85 -21.42 22.99
CA GLN A 72 3.25 -21.61 22.65
C GLN A 72 3.46 -22.03 21.19
N THR A 73 2.55 -22.83 20.63
CA THR A 73 2.62 -23.25 19.22
C THR A 73 2.39 -22.07 18.27
N LEU A 74 1.45 -21.18 18.61
CA LEU A 74 1.13 -20.02 17.78
C LEU A 74 2.14 -18.87 17.91
N LEU A 75 2.56 -18.57 19.15
CA LEU A 75 3.36 -17.39 19.48
C LEU A 75 4.85 -17.70 19.61
N GLY A 76 5.23 -18.98 19.59
CA GLY A 76 6.60 -19.42 19.79
C GLY A 76 7.11 -19.11 21.21
N LYS A 77 8.44 -19.00 21.34
CA LYS A 77 9.06 -18.50 22.58
C LYS A 77 8.99 -16.97 22.56
N ALA A 78 8.10 -16.40 23.37
CA ALA A 78 7.92 -14.96 23.52
C ALA A 78 9.12 -14.32 24.24
N THR A 79 10.25 -14.21 23.54
CA THR A 79 11.46 -13.57 24.06
C THR A 79 11.88 -12.42 23.15
N LEU A 80 10.90 -11.66 22.65
CA LEU A 80 11.16 -10.43 21.93
C LEU A 80 11.02 -9.29 22.93
N LEU A 81 12.11 -9.01 23.65
CA LEU A 81 12.33 -7.69 24.24
C LEU A 81 12.60 -6.71 23.10
N ALA A 82 11.58 -6.46 22.28
CA ALA A 82 11.67 -5.48 21.22
C ALA A 82 11.64 -4.09 21.84
N ASP A 83 12.62 -3.28 21.47
CA ASP A 83 12.74 -1.89 21.89
C ASP A 83 11.40 -1.16 21.64
N PRO A 84 10.79 -0.53 22.66
CA PRO A 84 9.54 0.22 22.49
C PRO A 84 9.64 1.36 21.49
N SER A 85 10.85 1.80 21.13
CA SER A 85 11.10 2.77 20.06
C SER A 85 10.74 2.23 18.66
N VAL A 86 10.71 0.90 18.50
CA VAL A 86 10.45 0.25 17.22
C VAL A 86 8.95 0.04 17.02
N GLN A 87 8.50 0.36 15.80
CA GLN A 87 7.12 0.13 15.38
C GLN A 87 6.76 -1.36 15.47
N ASN A 88 5.52 -1.68 15.87
CA ASN A 88 5.11 -3.07 16.02
C ASN A 88 5.22 -3.84 14.70
N VAL A 89 4.78 -3.25 13.60
CA VAL A 89 4.94 -3.79 12.24
C VAL A 89 5.93 -2.95 11.48
N GLN A 90 6.95 -3.58 10.91
CA GLN A 90 7.90 -2.95 10.00
C GLN A 90 7.83 -3.64 8.65
N VAL A 91 7.32 -2.93 7.65
CA VAL A 91 7.31 -3.44 6.27
C VAL A 91 8.69 -3.22 5.67
N THR A 92 9.31 -4.29 5.18
CA THR A 92 10.70 -4.25 4.73
C THR A 92 10.82 -4.27 3.22
N ARG A 93 10.04 -5.07 2.52
CA ARG A 93 10.13 -5.19 1.06
C ARG A 93 8.79 -5.43 0.39
N LEU A 94 8.70 -4.98 -0.86
CA LEU A 94 7.67 -5.37 -1.82
C LEU A 94 8.34 -6.07 -3.00
N THR A 95 7.89 -7.28 -3.33
CA THR A 95 8.38 -8.05 -4.46
C THR A 95 7.23 -8.43 -5.39
N LEU A 96 7.39 -8.16 -6.68
CA LEU A 96 6.47 -8.63 -7.71
C LEU A 96 6.98 -9.99 -8.23
N LEU A 97 6.29 -11.05 -7.81
CA LEU A 97 6.56 -12.42 -8.23
C LEU A 97 5.97 -12.66 -9.62
N CYS A 98 6.83 -12.74 -10.63
CA CYS A 98 6.45 -13.04 -12.00
C CYS A 98 7.47 -14.00 -12.60
N ASP A 99 7.02 -15.21 -12.97
CA ASP A 99 7.89 -16.28 -13.47
C ASP A 99 8.52 -15.93 -14.84
N GLU A 100 7.89 -15.03 -15.59
CA GLU A 100 8.38 -14.54 -16.88
C GLU A 100 9.39 -13.39 -16.76
N ALA A 101 9.59 -12.84 -15.56
CA ALA A 101 10.47 -11.68 -15.38
C ALA A 101 11.95 -12.08 -15.54
N PRO A 102 12.75 -11.32 -16.31
CA PRO A 102 14.16 -11.65 -16.54
C PRO A 102 15.04 -11.40 -15.30
N ARG A 103 14.57 -10.58 -14.36
CA ARG A 103 15.26 -10.22 -13.11
C ARG A 103 14.28 -10.07 -11.95
N PRO A 104 14.74 -10.21 -10.70
CA PRO A 104 13.90 -9.92 -9.53
C PRO A 104 13.35 -8.49 -9.55
N LEU A 105 12.04 -8.37 -9.32
CA LEU A 105 11.32 -7.11 -9.29
C LEU A 105 10.99 -6.77 -7.84
N THR A 106 11.98 -6.26 -7.12
CA THR A 106 11.90 -5.99 -5.68
C THR A 106 12.18 -4.52 -5.37
N MET A 107 11.47 -4.01 -4.37
CA MET A 107 11.62 -2.67 -3.80
C MET A 107 11.88 -2.80 -2.30
N ASP A 108 12.95 -2.15 -1.84
CA ASP A 108 13.20 -1.96 -0.41
C ASP A 108 12.33 -0.81 0.11
N LEU A 109 11.61 -1.08 1.21
CA LEU A 109 10.69 -0.16 1.86
C LEU A 109 11.23 0.33 3.22
N THR A 110 12.39 -0.16 3.66
CA THR A 110 13.04 0.30 4.89
C THR A 110 13.69 1.67 4.72
N GLU A 111 14.09 2.03 3.49
CA GLU A 111 14.67 3.32 3.16
C GLU A 111 13.58 4.38 2.86
N VAL A 112 13.52 5.42 3.69
CA VAL A 112 12.81 6.68 3.38
C VAL A 112 13.62 7.47 2.36
N SER A 113 13.77 6.91 1.16
CA SER A 113 14.40 7.59 0.03
C SER A 113 13.32 8.29 -0.79
N ASP A 114 13.38 9.63 -0.85
CA ASP A 114 12.55 10.48 -1.72
C ASP A 114 12.83 10.27 -3.24
N GLN A 115 13.66 9.29 -3.60
CA GLN A 115 14.00 9.01 -4.99
C GLN A 115 12.90 8.18 -5.66
N LYS A 116 12.05 8.88 -6.44
CA LYS A 116 10.98 8.27 -7.26
C LYS A 116 11.47 7.17 -8.20
N ASP A 117 12.68 7.30 -8.73
CA ASP A 117 13.24 6.34 -9.70
C ASP A 117 13.51 4.96 -9.08
N LYS A 118 13.88 4.91 -7.79
CA LYS A 118 14.08 3.65 -7.05
C LYS A 118 12.76 2.91 -6.78
N ARG A 119 11.61 3.54 -7.04
CA ARG A 119 10.28 2.98 -6.79
C ARG A 119 9.50 2.69 -8.07
N THR A 120 10.20 2.41 -9.17
CA THR A 120 9.56 2.02 -10.44
C THR A 120 9.81 0.54 -10.72
N ILE A 121 8.72 -0.20 -10.96
CA ILE A 121 8.76 -1.59 -11.42
C ILE A 121 8.15 -1.62 -12.82
N SER A 122 8.91 -2.12 -13.80
CA SER A 122 8.46 -2.25 -15.17
C SER A 122 8.14 -3.72 -15.48
N ILE A 123 6.94 -3.98 -16.01
CA ILE A 123 6.47 -5.31 -16.37
C ILE A 123 6.00 -5.37 -17.82
N LYS A 124 6.05 -6.56 -18.40
CA LYS A 124 5.46 -6.84 -19.70
C LYS A 124 3.93 -6.92 -19.59
N GLU A 125 3.22 -6.44 -20.60
CA GLU A 125 1.76 -6.53 -20.68
C GLU A 125 1.28 -8.00 -20.74
N GLY A 126 0.12 -8.30 -20.15
CA GLY A 126 -0.49 -9.64 -20.17
C GLY A 126 0.21 -10.70 -19.32
N VAL A 127 1.26 -10.36 -18.56
CA VAL A 127 1.91 -11.32 -17.65
C VAL A 127 1.11 -11.48 -16.37
N THR A 128 1.10 -12.70 -15.84
CA THR A 128 0.54 -12.97 -14.53
C THR A 128 1.58 -12.73 -13.45
N PHE A 129 1.17 -12.12 -12.34
CA PHE A 129 2.04 -11.85 -11.22
C PHE A 129 1.31 -11.98 -9.87
N ARG A 130 2.10 -12.02 -8.79
CA ARG A 130 1.63 -11.90 -7.41
C ARG A 130 2.47 -10.86 -6.69
N LEU A 131 1.88 -10.10 -5.79
CA LEU A 131 2.63 -9.20 -4.91
C LEU A 131 2.98 -9.95 -3.62
N LYS A 132 4.26 -9.92 -3.25
CA LYS A 132 4.76 -10.42 -1.97
C LYS A 132 5.23 -9.25 -1.13
N ILE A 133 4.69 -9.15 0.08
CA ILE A 133 5.03 -8.11 1.05
C ILE A 133 5.76 -8.80 2.20
N ASP A 134 7.02 -8.41 2.42
CA ASP A 134 7.83 -8.87 3.54
C ASP A 134 7.71 -7.84 4.68
N PHE A 135 7.47 -8.32 5.89
CA PHE A 135 7.33 -7.47 7.07
C PHE A 135 7.75 -8.22 8.35
N LYS A 136 8.06 -7.46 9.40
CA LYS A 136 8.39 -7.99 10.72
C LYS A 136 7.38 -7.53 11.76
N VAL A 137 6.94 -8.45 12.61
CA VAL A 137 6.10 -8.16 13.78
C VAL A 137 6.97 -8.27 15.04
N ASN A 138 7.09 -7.17 15.77
CA ASN A 138 8.12 -7.01 16.80
C ASN A 138 7.61 -7.26 18.23
N ARG A 139 6.42 -6.76 18.59
CA ARG A 139 5.97 -6.66 20.00
C ARG A 139 4.65 -7.38 20.25
N GLU A 140 3.59 -6.93 19.60
CA GLU A 140 2.20 -7.33 19.86
C GLU A 140 1.60 -8.07 18.67
N ILE A 141 0.56 -8.86 18.93
CA ILE A 141 -0.22 -9.51 17.87
C ILE A 141 -0.90 -8.43 17.02
N VAL A 142 -0.82 -8.60 15.71
CA VAL A 142 -1.50 -7.74 14.75
C VAL A 142 -2.71 -8.48 14.23
N SER A 143 -3.90 -7.92 14.44
CA SER A 143 -5.16 -8.57 14.06
C SER A 143 -5.69 -8.01 12.74
N GLY A 144 -5.97 -8.91 11.79
CA GLY A 144 -6.60 -8.52 10.52
C GLY A 144 -5.76 -7.55 9.70
N LEU A 145 -4.47 -7.83 9.54
CA LEU A 145 -3.58 -7.10 8.65
C LEU A 145 -4.13 -7.17 7.21
N ARG A 146 -4.23 -6.02 6.55
CA ARG A 146 -4.80 -5.85 5.21
C ARG A 146 -3.91 -4.97 4.36
N TYR A 147 -3.59 -5.44 3.17
CA TYR A 147 -2.97 -4.65 2.12
C TYR A 147 -4.05 -3.94 1.30
N HIS A 148 -3.85 -2.66 1.04
CA HIS A 148 -4.71 -1.83 0.21
C HIS A 148 -3.86 -1.18 -0.86
N HIS A 149 -4.40 -1.13 -2.08
CA HIS A 149 -3.82 -0.28 -3.11
C HIS A 149 -4.88 0.46 -3.92
N LYS A 150 -4.46 1.61 -4.45
CA LYS A 150 -5.17 2.36 -5.49
C LYS A 150 -4.18 2.59 -6.62
N MET A 151 -4.55 2.19 -7.84
CA MET A 151 -3.77 2.45 -9.04
C MET A 151 -4.38 3.63 -9.79
N PHE A 152 -3.52 4.57 -10.19
CA PHE A 152 -3.88 5.79 -10.86
C PHE A 152 -3.22 5.85 -12.24
N ARG A 153 -3.96 6.33 -13.23
CA ARG A 153 -3.45 6.63 -14.55
C ARG A 153 -3.91 8.01 -14.97
N LYS A 154 -2.95 8.90 -15.25
CA LYS A 154 -3.22 10.32 -15.58
C LYS A 154 -4.13 11.01 -14.53
N GLY A 155 -3.93 10.69 -13.25
CA GLY A 155 -4.70 11.24 -12.13
C GLY A 155 -6.07 10.58 -11.87
N ILE A 156 -6.49 9.62 -12.71
CA ILE A 156 -7.77 8.90 -12.55
C ILE A 156 -7.51 7.55 -11.90
N ILE A 157 -8.33 7.16 -10.92
CA ILE A 157 -8.28 5.82 -10.32
C ILE A 157 -8.74 4.80 -11.38
N VAL A 158 -7.87 3.85 -11.71
CA VAL A 158 -8.16 2.79 -12.68
C VAL A 158 -8.33 1.43 -12.01
N ASP A 159 -7.80 1.25 -10.81
CA ASP A 159 -7.98 0.04 -10.01
C ASP A 159 -7.91 0.35 -8.50
N LYS A 160 -8.62 -0.44 -7.70
CA LYS A 160 -8.61 -0.40 -6.25
C LYS A 160 -8.79 -1.81 -5.72
N GLN A 161 -7.86 -2.27 -4.89
CA GLN A 161 -7.94 -3.59 -4.28
C GLN A 161 -7.63 -3.54 -2.78
N THR A 162 -8.29 -4.45 -2.05
CA THR A 162 -7.98 -4.76 -0.65
C THR A 162 -7.76 -6.27 -0.55
N CYS A 163 -6.64 -6.68 0.06
CA CYS A 163 -6.33 -8.08 0.31
C CYS A 163 -6.13 -8.30 1.81
N MET A 164 -6.92 -9.20 2.41
CA MET A 164 -6.72 -9.65 3.79
C MET A 164 -5.50 -10.55 3.86
N ALA A 165 -4.50 -10.15 4.64
CA ALA A 165 -3.31 -10.95 4.92
C ALA A 165 -3.53 -11.88 6.12
N GLY A 166 -4.27 -11.42 7.14
CA GLY A 166 -4.60 -12.20 8.33
C GLY A 166 -3.98 -11.64 9.61
N SER A 167 -3.89 -12.48 10.64
CA SER A 167 -3.33 -12.08 11.93
C SER A 167 -1.95 -12.69 12.16
N PHE A 168 -1.03 -11.89 12.70
CA PHE A 168 0.37 -12.28 12.84
C PHE A 168 0.85 -11.97 14.26
N GLY A 169 1.49 -12.96 14.90
CA GLY A 169 2.17 -12.78 16.18
C GLY A 169 3.61 -12.33 16.00
N PRO A 170 4.25 -11.81 17.06
CA PRO A 170 5.63 -11.34 16.99
C PRO A 170 6.63 -12.48 16.73
N LYS A 171 7.57 -12.26 15.81
CA LYS A 171 8.61 -13.23 15.41
C LYS A 171 9.93 -12.53 15.08
N GLU A 172 11.04 -13.21 15.32
CA GLU A 172 12.38 -12.68 15.02
C GLU A 172 12.62 -12.59 13.51
N GLU A 173 12.17 -13.62 12.79
CA GLU A 173 12.24 -13.75 11.34
C GLU A 173 11.19 -12.89 10.63
N GLU A 174 11.50 -12.47 9.40
CA GLU A 174 10.54 -11.80 8.54
C GLU A 174 9.38 -12.74 8.17
N GLN A 175 8.19 -12.19 8.14
CA GLN A 175 6.98 -12.85 7.69
C GLN A 175 6.58 -12.29 6.32
N GLU A 176 5.91 -13.12 5.53
CA GLU A 176 5.50 -12.74 4.19
C GLU A 176 3.98 -12.92 3.99
N PHE A 177 3.43 -12.04 3.18
CA PHE A 177 2.08 -12.14 2.66
C PHE A 177 2.12 -12.06 1.13
N ILE A 178 1.44 -12.98 0.46
CA ILE A 178 1.35 -13.06 -0.99
C ILE A 178 -0.10 -12.82 -1.42
N THR A 179 -0.33 -11.86 -2.31
CA THR A 179 -1.65 -11.58 -2.86
C THR A 179 -2.12 -12.70 -3.78
N PRO A 180 -3.44 -12.78 -4.07
CA PRO A 180 -3.94 -13.56 -5.19
C PRO A 180 -3.23 -13.21 -6.50
N VAL A 181 -3.30 -14.14 -7.46
CA VAL A 181 -2.77 -13.92 -8.81
C VAL A 181 -3.53 -12.79 -9.48
N ASP A 182 -2.79 -11.90 -10.13
CA ASP A 182 -3.30 -10.78 -10.93
C ASP A 182 -2.63 -10.78 -12.32
N GLU A 183 -3.23 -10.11 -13.29
CA GLU A 183 -2.76 -10.03 -14.67
C GLU A 183 -2.52 -8.57 -15.10
N ALA A 184 -1.34 -8.32 -15.67
CA ALA A 184 -1.01 -7.01 -16.20
C ALA A 184 -1.91 -6.65 -17.39
N ALA A 185 -2.51 -5.46 -17.38
CA ALA A 185 -3.39 -5.03 -18.46
C ALA A 185 -2.70 -5.10 -19.84
N ASN A 186 -3.37 -5.69 -20.82
CA ASN A 186 -2.85 -5.88 -22.17
C ASN A 186 -3.39 -4.83 -23.15
N GLY A 187 -2.59 -4.47 -24.15
CA GLY A 187 -2.99 -3.69 -25.31
C GLY A 187 -2.31 -2.33 -25.36
N VAL A 188 -2.14 -1.79 -26.57
CA VAL A 188 -1.46 -0.51 -26.82
C VAL A 188 -2.03 0.62 -25.96
N MET A 189 -3.35 0.61 -25.72
CA MET A 189 -4.01 1.61 -24.88
C MET A 189 -3.74 1.46 -23.39
N ASN A 190 -3.33 0.29 -22.90
CA ASN A 190 -3.05 0.02 -21.47
C ASN A 190 -1.56 0.12 -21.13
N ARG A 191 -0.68 0.25 -22.12
CA ARG A 191 0.74 0.48 -21.87
C ARG A 191 0.99 1.86 -21.27
N GLY A 192 2.08 1.97 -20.51
CA GLY A 192 2.59 3.22 -19.93
C GLY A 192 2.64 3.22 -18.41
N HIS A 193 2.70 4.43 -17.87
CA HIS A 193 2.94 4.67 -16.44
C HIS A 193 1.65 4.67 -15.61
N TYR A 194 1.69 3.95 -14.50
CA TYR A 194 0.67 3.88 -13.46
C TYR A 194 1.31 4.30 -12.14
N GLN A 195 0.64 5.18 -11.40
CA GLN A 195 1.03 5.50 -10.03
C GLN A 195 0.23 4.60 -9.08
N VAL A 196 0.90 3.84 -8.25
CA VAL A 196 0.28 2.96 -7.26
C VAL A 196 0.49 3.56 -5.88
N LYS A 197 -0.61 3.79 -5.15
CA LYS A 197 -0.59 4.15 -3.74
C LYS A 197 -0.93 2.91 -2.93
N SER A 198 0.00 2.45 -2.11
CA SER A 198 -0.12 1.25 -1.31
C SER A 198 -0.15 1.59 0.18
N CYS A 199 -0.94 0.84 0.94
CA CYS A 199 -1.10 1.03 2.37
C CYS A 199 -1.32 -0.31 3.06
N LEU A 200 -0.58 -0.55 4.14
CA LEU A 200 -0.75 -1.70 5.02
C LEU A 200 -1.36 -1.23 6.35
N LYS A 201 -2.52 -1.78 6.71
CA LYS A 201 -3.26 -1.42 7.93
C LYS A 201 -3.91 -2.63 8.59
N ASP A 202 -4.38 -2.50 9.82
CA ASP A 202 -5.01 -3.58 10.59
C ASP A 202 -6.46 -3.27 11.02
N ASP A 203 -7.11 -4.20 11.70
CA ASP A 203 -8.48 -4.04 12.21
C ASP A 203 -8.60 -2.95 13.29
N ASP A 204 -7.48 -2.63 13.96
CA ASP A 204 -7.36 -1.55 14.94
C ASP A 204 -7.22 -0.17 14.29
N LYS A 205 -7.29 -0.10 12.96
CA LYS A 205 -7.15 1.10 12.13
C LYS A 205 -5.76 1.74 12.21
N ASN A 206 -4.75 0.99 12.66
CA ASN A 206 -3.37 1.45 12.61
C ASN A 206 -2.86 1.36 11.17
N VAL A 207 -2.27 2.45 10.67
CA VAL A 207 -1.54 2.45 9.41
C VAL A 207 -0.09 2.13 9.69
N HIS A 208 0.37 0.96 9.23
CA HIS A 208 1.74 0.49 9.47
C HIS A 208 2.73 1.10 8.49
N LEU A 209 2.39 1.10 7.20
CA LEU A 209 3.16 1.80 6.17
C LEU A 209 2.23 2.25 5.05
N SER A 210 2.43 3.48 4.57
CA SER A 210 1.82 4.01 3.35
C SER A 210 2.93 4.50 2.43
N TRP A 211 2.92 4.05 1.17
CA TRP A 211 3.96 4.39 0.20
C TRP A 211 3.37 4.51 -1.21
N GLU A 212 4.06 5.30 -2.02
CA GLU A 212 3.75 5.45 -3.44
C GLU A 212 4.89 4.87 -4.28
N TRP A 213 4.51 4.23 -5.38
CA TRP A 213 5.42 3.64 -6.35
C TRP A 213 4.84 3.71 -7.76
N SER A 214 5.67 3.43 -8.75
CA SER A 214 5.31 3.46 -10.17
C SER A 214 5.32 2.06 -10.74
N LEU A 215 4.24 1.69 -11.41
CA LEU A 215 4.18 0.50 -12.25
C LEU A 215 4.20 0.93 -13.71
N GLU A 216 5.12 0.40 -14.49
CA GLU A 216 5.20 0.68 -15.92
C GLU A 216 4.87 -0.58 -16.72
N ILE A 217 3.83 -0.51 -17.55
CA ILE A 217 3.40 -1.63 -18.39
C ILE A 217 3.95 -1.41 -19.80
N ASN A 218 4.81 -2.31 -20.25
CA ASN A 218 5.49 -2.26 -21.54
C ASN A 218 5.07 -3.42 -22.45
N LYS A 219 5.32 -3.28 -23.75
CA LYS A 219 5.06 -4.36 -24.71
C LYS A 219 5.95 -5.59 -24.44
N ASP A 220 7.20 -5.33 -24.08
CA ASP A 220 8.25 -6.30 -23.82
C ASP A 220 8.95 -5.92 -22.51
N TRP A 221 9.73 -6.85 -21.95
CA TRP A 221 10.52 -6.59 -20.75
C TRP A 221 11.60 -5.53 -21.03
N ILE A 222 11.90 -4.68 -20.05
CA ILE A 222 13.07 -3.80 -20.10
C ILE A 222 14.28 -4.64 -19.70
N GLU A 223 15.22 -4.80 -20.64
CA GLU A 223 16.51 -5.46 -20.42
C GLU A 223 17.39 -4.70 -19.42
#